data_AF-A0A0N4XZF1-F1
#
_entry.id   AF-A0A0N4XZF1-F1
#
_cell.length_a   1.000
_cell.length_b   1.000
_cell.length_c   1.000
_cell.angle_alpha   90.00
_cell.angle_beta   90.00
_cell.angle_gamma   90.00
#
_symmetry.space_group_name_H-M   'P 1'
#
loop_
_entity.id
_entity.type
_entity.pdbx_description
1 polymer ?
#
loop_
_entity_poly.entity_id
_entity_poly.type
_entity_poly.pdbx_seq_one_letter_code
_entity_poly.pdbx_strand_id
1 'polypeptide(L)'
;MLPWLLHQLLLMASVAAVPVEIPQKMFPTAIIVGVKKGGTRALLEFLRLNPNIRAPRQEVHFFDRNYNKGLEWYRSQMPLVTNGQVTIEKSPAYFHSRTAPERIRAFNPSMKIIIVVRNPVMRAISDYTQSASKRRTIGEMPSFEDMAVGNCAPWLKTNCSSKVDGVNIHIVDGERLVADPAAEVATTERFLGLESVVQANNFAVNPVKKFPCVRHPDATLHCLGKTKGRTHPRVRRSVLHQLRRFYAPENEKFFRLINRSLIW
;
A
#
# COMPACT_ATOMS: atom_id res chain seq x y z
N MET A 1 -40.80 -11.05 -56.37
CA MET A 1 -40.74 -11.06 -54.88
C MET A 1 -39.60 -11.95 -54.36
N LEU A 2 -38.40 -11.87 -54.95
CA LEU A 2 -37.25 -12.71 -54.55
C LEU A 2 -35.89 -12.00 -54.34
N PRO A 3 -35.73 -10.66 -54.35
CA PRO A 3 -34.44 -10.05 -54.00
C PRO A 3 -34.36 -9.48 -52.56
N TRP A 4 -35.47 -9.41 -51.81
CA TRP A 4 -35.48 -8.82 -50.46
C TRP A 4 -35.09 -9.80 -49.35
N LEU A 5 -35.29 -11.11 -49.54
CA LEU A 5 -34.95 -12.14 -48.55
C LEU A 5 -33.45 -12.47 -48.51
N LEU A 6 -32.73 -12.29 -49.62
CA LEU A 6 -31.28 -12.53 -49.68
C LEU A 6 -30.45 -11.42 -49.02
N HIS A 7 -30.98 -10.19 -48.91
CA HIS A 7 -30.33 -9.10 -48.19
C HIS A 7 -30.48 -9.19 -46.66
N GLN A 8 -31.55 -9.84 -46.17
CA GLN A 8 -31.71 -10.11 -44.73
C GLN A 8 -30.89 -11.32 -44.26
N LEU A 9 -30.58 -12.27 -45.15
CA LEU A 9 -29.76 -13.44 -44.82
C LEU A 9 -28.24 -13.15 -44.78
N LEU A 10 -27.77 -12.06 -45.41
CA LEU A 10 -26.36 -11.62 -45.29
C LEU A 10 -26.06 -10.75 -44.06
N LEU A 11 -27.07 -10.27 -43.35
CA LEU A 11 -26.92 -9.53 -42.08
C LEU A 11 -26.75 -10.45 -40.86
N MET A 12 -26.79 -11.77 -41.05
CA MET A 12 -26.40 -12.78 -40.04
C MET A 12 -24.91 -13.14 -40.11
N ALA A 13 -24.09 -12.26 -40.70
CA ALA A 13 -22.64 -12.43 -40.73
C ALA A 13 -22.01 -12.04 -39.39
N SER A 14 -21.65 -13.07 -38.63
CA SER A 14 -20.63 -13.06 -37.57
C SER A 14 -20.90 -12.16 -36.37
N VAL A 15 -21.76 -12.64 -35.46
CA VAL A 15 -21.48 -12.38 -34.03
C VAL A 15 -20.23 -13.19 -33.73
N ALA A 16 -19.05 -12.57 -33.87
CA ALA A 16 -17.82 -13.15 -33.36
C ALA A 16 -18.08 -13.52 -31.90
N ALA A 17 -17.98 -14.82 -31.57
CA ALA A 17 -18.11 -15.27 -30.20
C ALA A 17 -17.12 -14.45 -29.36
N VAL A 18 -17.63 -13.61 -28.45
CA VAL A 18 -16.79 -12.90 -27.49
C VAL A 18 -16.03 -14.00 -26.74
N PRO A 19 -14.69 -14.04 -26.80
CA PRO A 19 -13.93 -15.09 -26.14
C PRO A 19 -14.33 -15.12 -24.67
N VAL A 20 -14.75 -16.28 -24.18
CA VAL A 20 -15.04 -16.45 -22.76
C VAL A 20 -13.74 -16.21 -22.00
N GLU A 21 -13.63 -15.05 -21.35
CA GLU A 21 -12.46 -14.72 -20.54
C GLU A 21 -12.42 -15.64 -19.32
N ILE A 22 -11.50 -16.59 -19.33
CA ILE A 22 -11.26 -17.48 -18.19
C ILE A 22 -10.41 -16.70 -17.18
N PRO A 23 -10.92 -16.40 -15.96
CA PRO A 23 -10.14 -15.70 -14.95
C PRO A 23 -8.93 -16.54 -14.52
N GLN A 24 -7.77 -15.90 -14.35
CA GLN A 24 -6.52 -16.58 -13.98
C GLN A 24 -5.80 -15.88 -12.84
N LYS A 25 -4.99 -16.63 -12.09
CA LYS A 25 -4.11 -16.06 -11.06
C LYS A 25 -2.81 -15.59 -11.68
N MET A 26 -2.69 -14.27 -11.84
CA MET A 26 -1.52 -13.61 -12.39
C MET A 26 -0.64 -13.05 -11.29
N PHE A 27 0.68 -13.08 -11.50
CA PHE A 27 1.64 -12.44 -10.60
C PHE A 27 1.41 -10.93 -10.48
N PRO A 28 1.80 -10.31 -9.36
CA PRO A 28 1.66 -8.87 -9.21
C PRO A 28 2.56 -8.11 -10.19
N THR A 29 2.02 -7.04 -10.75
CA THR A 29 2.77 -6.08 -11.57
C THR A 29 3.26 -4.90 -10.74
N ALA A 30 2.74 -4.75 -9.51
CA ALA A 30 3.20 -3.79 -8.52
C ALA A 30 3.15 -4.36 -7.10
N ILE A 31 4.06 -3.88 -6.24
CA ILE A 31 4.14 -4.29 -4.83
C ILE A 31 4.23 -3.06 -3.93
N ILE A 32 3.35 -2.98 -2.95
CA ILE A 32 3.44 -2.04 -1.83
C ILE A 32 4.34 -2.65 -0.75
N VAL A 33 5.61 -2.25 -0.74
CA VAL A 33 6.67 -2.87 0.09
C VAL A 33 6.73 -2.31 1.51
N GLY A 34 6.10 -1.15 1.76
CA GLY A 34 6.26 -0.44 3.01
C GLY A 34 5.65 0.95 3.04
N VAL A 35 5.88 1.74 4.09
CA VAL A 35 6.55 1.30 5.33
C VAL A 35 5.54 0.79 6.35
N LYS A 36 5.98 -0.05 7.30
CA LYS A 36 5.13 -0.47 8.42
C LYS A 36 4.60 0.79 9.13
N LYS A 37 3.27 0.82 9.34
CA LYS A 37 2.54 1.96 9.93
C LYS A 37 2.47 3.24 9.09
N GLY A 38 2.91 3.20 7.82
CA GLY A 38 2.82 4.35 6.91
C GLY A 38 1.41 4.61 6.36
N GLY A 39 0.56 3.58 6.28
CA GLY A 39 -0.78 3.71 5.67
C GLY A 39 -1.06 2.69 4.57
N THR A 40 -0.15 1.73 4.36
CA THR A 40 -0.23 0.71 3.29
C THR A 40 -1.57 0.00 3.17
N ARG A 41 -2.26 -0.29 4.29
CA ARG A 41 -3.60 -0.90 4.22
C ARG A 41 -4.65 0.08 3.71
N ALA A 42 -4.60 1.35 4.11
CA ALA A 42 -5.52 2.37 3.60
C ALA A 42 -5.35 2.52 2.10
N LEU A 43 -4.10 2.67 1.64
CA LEU A 43 -3.81 2.78 0.21
C LEU A 43 -4.37 1.57 -0.58
N LEU A 44 -4.13 0.34 -0.11
CA LEU A 44 -4.63 -0.84 -0.81
C LEU A 44 -6.17 -0.90 -0.85
N GLU A 45 -6.85 -0.53 0.23
CA GLU A 45 -8.32 -0.48 0.22
C GLU A 45 -8.87 0.64 -0.67
N PHE A 46 -8.15 1.76 -0.81
CA PHE A 46 -8.58 2.85 -1.68
C PHE A 46 -8.31 2.54 -3.16
N LEU A 47 -7.17 1.92 -3.48
CA LEU A 47 -6.87 1.44 -4.83
C LEU A 47 -7.90 0.41 -5.33
N ARG A 48 -8.53 -0.36 -4.43
CA ARG A 48 -9.61 -1.29 -4.80
C ARG A 48 -10.89 -0.62 -5.29
N LEU A 49 -11.00 0.70 -5.20
CA LEU A 49 -12.08 1.44 -5.87
C LEU A 49 -11.94 1.38 -7.39
N ASN A 50 -10.72 1.17 -7.90
CA ASN A 50 -10.51 0.92 -9.31
C ASN A 50 -10.87 -0.54 -9.66
N PRO A 51 -11.84 -0.79 -10.55
CA PRO A 51 -12.24 -2.15 -10.92
C PRO A 51 -11.13 -2.93 -11.63
N ASN A 52 -10.11 -2.23 -12.13
CA ASN A 52 -8.93 -2.82 -12.75
C ASN A 52 -7.84 -3.22 -11.75
N ILE A 53 -8.02 -3.00 -10.45
CA ILE A 53 -7.05 -3.39 -9.42
C ILE A 53 -7.60 -4.55 -8.60
N ARG A 54 -6.87 -5.67 -8.60
CA ARG A 54 -7.09 -6.80 -7.68
C ARG A 54 -5.90 -6.98 -6.76
N ALA A 55 -6.15 -7.46 -5.54
CA ALA A 55 -5.09 -7.69 -4.57
C ALA A 55 -5.47 -8.78 -3.57
N PRO A 56 -4.50 -9.61 -3.11
CA PRO A 56 -4.71 -10.54 -2.01
C PRO A 56 -5.28 -9.84 -0.77
N ARG A 57 -6.13 -10.54 0.00
CA ARG A 57 -6.73 -9.98 1.21
C ARG A 57 -5.70 -9.79 2.32
N GLN A 58 -4.72 -10.69 2.40
CA GLN A 58 -3.70 -10.77 3.45
C GLN A 58 -2.32 -10.41 2.91
N GLU A 59 -1.40 -10.09 3.82
CA GLU A 59 0.02 -9.89 3.49
C GLU A 59 0.63 -11.25 3.16
N VAL A 60 1.18 -11.39 1.96
CA VAL A 60 1.63 -12.70 1.44
C VAL A 60 2.98 -13.09 2.02
N HIS A 61 3.82 -12.12 2.36
CA HIS A 61 5.15 -12.35 2.94
C HIS A 61 5.99 -13.34 2.12
N PHE A 62 5.96 -13.24 0.79
CA PHE A 62 6.70 -14.14 -0.09
C PHE A 62 8.19 -13.81 -0.06
N PHE A 63 8.56 -12.57 -0.37
CA PHE A 63 9.96 -12.16 -0.53
C PHE A 63 10.74 -12.05 0.79
N ASP A 64 10.09 -12.08 1.95
CA ASP A 64 10.72 -12.15 3.27
C ASP A 64 10.66 -13.56 3.90
N ARG A 65 9.47 -14.14 4.12
CA ARG A 65 9.29 -15.33 4.97
C ARG A 65 9.03 -16.62 4.22
N ASN A 66 8.30 -16.55 3.10
CA ASN A 66 7.76 -17.72 2.41
C ASN A 66 8.46 -18.01 1.07
N TYR A 67 9.64 -17.44 0.83
CA TYR A 67 10.33 -17.54 -0.47
C TYR A 67 10.64 -19.00 -0.86
N ASN A 68 10.93 -19.85 0.12
CA ASN A 68 11.19 -21.28 -0.05
C ASN A 68 9.97 -22.08 -0.52
N LYS A 69 8.75 -21.54 -0.46
CA LYS A 69 7.54 -22.21 -0.96
C LYS A 69 7.41 -22.17 -2.48
N GLY A 70 8.28 -21.44 -3.16
CA GLY A 70 8.34 -21.38 -4.62
C GLY A 70 7.29 -20.45 -5.26
N LEU A 71 7.48 -20.19 -6.55
CA LEU A 71 6.66 -19.25 -7.33
C LEU A 71 5.22 -19.73 -7.51
N GLU A 72 5.00 -21.04 -7.59
CA GLU A 72 3.65 -21.59 -7.73
C GLU A 72 2.82 -21.34 -6.48
N TRP A 73 3.42 -21.52 -5.29
CA TRP A 73 2.79 -21.11 -4.05
C TRP A 73 2.49 -19.61 -4.06
N TYR A 74 3.43 -18.76 -4.48
CA TYR A 74 3.21 -17.32 -4.54
C TYR A 74 2.04 -16.95 -5.46
N ARG A 75 2.00 -17.53 -6.67
CA ARG A 75 0.93 -17.35 -7.66
C ARG A 75 -0.42 -17.79 -7.10
N SER A 76 -0.46 -18.90 -6.36
CA SER A 76 -1.68 -19.40 -5.73
C SER A 76 -2.30 -18.43 -4.72
N GLN A 77 -1.52 -17.51 -4.14
CA GLN A 77 -2.00 -16.48 -3.21
C GLN A 77 -2.64 -15.28 -3.93
N MET A 78 -2.45 -15.15 -5.25
CA MET A 78 -3.02 -14.06 -6.05
C MET A 78 -4.51 -14.27 -6.30
N PRO A 79 -5.30 -13.18 -6.41
CA PRO A 79 -6.69 -13.27 -6.83
C PRO A 79 -6.79 -13.69 -8.30
N LEU A 80 -7.96 -14.18 -8.69
CA LEU A 80 -8.31 -14.31 -10.09
C LEU A 80 -8.47 -12.92 -10.71
N VAL A 81 -7.94 -12.74 -11.90
CA VAL A 81 -8.03 -11.52 -12.71
C VAL A 81 -8.51 -11.85 -14.12
N THR A 82 -9.22 -10.91 -14.74
CA THR A 82 -9.58 -10.90 -16.17
C THR A 82 -8.62 -9.99 -16.96
N ASN A 83 -8.76 -9.90 -18.28
CA ASN A 83 -7.92 -8.99 -19.06
C ASN A 83 -8.15 -7.53 -18.62
N GLY A 84 -7.09 -6.73 -18.69
CA GLY A 84 -7.09 -5.33 -18.24
C GLY A 84 -6.97 -5.13 -16.73
N GLN A 85 -7.20 -6.16 -15.91
CA GLN A 85 -6.96 -6.09 -14.47
C GLN A 85 -5.49 -6.34 -14.13
N VAL A 86 -5.00 -5.62 -13.12
CA VAL A 86 -3.66 -5.80 -12.55
C VAL A 86 -3.73 -6.33 -11.14
N THR A 87 -2.77 -7.18 -10.78
CA THR A 87 -2.59 -7.66 -9.41
C THR A 87 -1.60 -6.78 -8.66
N ILE A 88 -1.96 -6.34 -7.46
CA ILE A 88 -1.08 -5.61 -6.53
C ILE A 88 -0.92 -6.43 -5.25
N GLU A 89 0.32 -6.60 -4.79
CA GLU A 89 0.61 -7.23 -3.50
C GLU A 89 1.07 -6.19 -2.46
N LYS A 90 0.85 -6.47 -1.17
CA LYS A 90 1.21 -5.55 -0.08
C LYS A 90 1.73 -6.29 1.14
N SER A 91 3.05 -6.23 1.35
CA SER A 91 3.72 -6.76 2.54
C SER A 91 4.71 -5.71 3.09
N PRO A 92 4.29 -4.88 4.07
CA PRO A 92 5.09 -3.76 4.57
C PRO A 92 6.43 -4.15 5.23
N ALA A 93 6.62 -5.44 5.50
CA ALA A 93 7.86 -5.97 6.05
C ALA A 93 8.99 -6.01 5.00
N TYR A 94 8.66 -6.02 3.71
CA TYR A 94 9.68 -6.05 2.65
C TYR A 94 10.62 -4.85 2.72
N PHE A 95 10.13 -3.67 3.09
CA PHE A 95 10.96 -2.47 3.23
C PHE A 95 12.14 -2.61 4.20
N HIS A 96 12.00 -3.44 5.25
CA HIS A 96 13.07 -3.70 6.21
C HIS A 96 13.76 -5.07 6.00
N SER A 97 13.32 -5.84 5.00
CA SER A 97 13.92 -7.13 4.70
C SER A 97 15.21 -6.94 3.91
N ARG A 98 16.31 -7.52 4.39
CA ARG A 98 17.61 -7.48 3.68
C ARG A 98 17.59 -8.22 2.34
N THR A 99 16.74 -9.23 2.20
CA THR A 99 16.70 -10.11 1.02
C THR A 99 15.57 -9.78 0.05
N ALA A 100 14.54 -9.04 0.48
CA ALA A 100 13.39 -8.76 -0.39
C ALA A 100 13.75 -7.94 -1.64
N PRO A 101 14.60 -6.89 -1.58
CA PRO A 101 14.93 -6.09 -2.76
C PRO A 101 15.54 -6.94 -3.90
N GLU A 102 16.54 -7.76 -3.58
CA GLU A 102 17.22 -8.63 -4.55
C GLU A 102 16.27 -9.66 -5.14
N ARG A 103 15.43 -10.30 -4.30
CA ARG A 103 14.46 -11.30 -4.75
C ARG A 103 13.37 -10.71 -5.63
N ILE A 104 12.87 -9.51 -5.30
CA ILE A 104 11.88 -8.81 -6.12
C ILE A 104 12.49 -8.45 -7.48
N ARG A 105 13.72 -7.93 -7.49
CA ARG A 105 14.43 -7.59 -8.74
C ARG A 105 14.69 -8.81 -9.61
N ALA A 106 15.12 -9.93 -9.01
CA ALA A 106 15.34 -11.18 -9.73
C ALA A 106 14.03 -11.77 -10.29
N PHE A 107 12.92 -11.59 -9.57
CA PHE A 107 11.60 -12.04 -10.00
C PHE A 107 11.04 -11.21 -11.16
N ASN A 108 11.11 -9.88 -11.06
CA ASN A 108 10.67 -8.96 -12.11
C ASN A 108 11.47 -7.65 -12.02
N PRO A 109 12.48 -7.45 -12.89
CA PRO A 109 13.28 -6.22 -12.91
C PRO A 109 12.46 -4.95 -13.16
N SER A 110 11.32 -5.08 -13.86
CA SER A 110 10.41 -3.97 -14.20
C SER A 110 9.31 -3.75 -13.16
N MET A 111 9.37 -4.44 -12.01
CA MET A 111 8.36 -4.36 -10.96
C MET A 111 8.15 -2.91 -10.51
N LYS A 112 6.88 -2.49 -10.43
CA LYS A 112 6.51 -1.20 -9.86
C LYS A 112 6.48 -1.30 -8.33
N ILE A 113 7.28 -0.47 -7.66
CA ILE A 113 7.42 -0.48 -6.20
C ILE A 113 6.72 0.73 -5.63
N ILE A 114 5.85 0.51 -4.63
CA ILE A 114 5.12 1.58 -3.95
C ILE A 114 5.54 1.63 -2.48
N ILE A 115 5.88 2.82 -1.99
CA ILE A 115 6.28 3.06 -0.60
C ILE A 115 5.39 4.15 -0.01
N VAL A 116 4.55 3.77 0.95
CA VAL A 116 3.74 4.69 1.75
C VAL A 116 4.55 5.16 2.95
N VAL A 117 5.00 6.41 2.90
CA VAL A 117 5.77 7.05 3.98
C VAL A 117 4.86 7.85 4.90
N ARG A 118 5.36 8.15 6.09
CA ARG A 118 4.66 8.93 7.12
C ARG A 118 5.70 9.65 7.97
N ASN A 119 5.34 10.77 8.58
CA ASN A 119 6.16 11.43 9.58
C ASN A 119 6.78 10.40 10.55
N PRO A 120 8.12 10.31 10.62
CA PRO A 120 8.79 9.20 11.29
C PRO A 120 8.52 9.16 12.80
N VAL A 121 8.29 10.32 13.44
CA VAL A 121 7.89 10.41 14.85
C VAL A 121 6.51 9.77 15.04
N MET A 122 5.54 10.18 14.23
CA MET A 122 4.17 9.65 14.31
C MET A 122 4.10 8.17 13.92
N ARG A 123 4.91 7.74 12.95
CA ARG A 123 5.07 6.34 12.56
C ARG A 123 5.60 5.50 13.74
N ALA A 124 6.65 5.98 14.43
CA ALA A 124 7.24 5.31 15.58
C ALA A 124 6.23 5.13 16.73
N ILE A 125 5.49 6.20 17.09
CA ILE A 125 4.42 6.14 18.09
C ILE A 125 3.33 5.14 17.68
N SER A 126 2.95 5.11 16.40
CA SER A 126 1.95 4.18 15.88
C SER A 126 2.40 2.71 15.89
N ASP A 127 3.71 2.49 15.76
CA ASP A 127 4.33 1.17 15.84
C ASP A 127 4.32 0.65 17.27
N TYR A 128 4.81 1.47 18.20
CA TYR A 128 4.72 1.22 19.64
C TYR A 128 3.28 0.91 20.08
N THR A 129 2.32 1.75 19.70
CA THR A 129 0.90 1.58 20.05
C THR A 129 0.36 0.22 19.58
N GLN A 130 0.79 -0.24 18.40
CA GLN A 130 0.41 -1.57 17.92
C GLN A 130 1.06 -2.69 18.72
N SER A 131 2.35 -2.59 19.01
CA SER A 131 3.08 -3.57 19.82
C SER A 131 2.48 -3.68 21.23
N ALA A 132 2.24 -2.55 21.89
CA ALA A 132 1.59 -2.48 23.19
C ALA A 132 0.22 -3.15 23.20
N SER A 133 -0.60 -2.91 22.18
CA SER A 133 -1.93 -3.55 22.09
C SER A 133 -1.90 -5.07 21.95
N LYS A 134 -0.80 -5.64 21.43
CA LYS A 134 -0.63 -7.09 21.27
C LYS A 134 -0.01 -7.75 22.49
N ARG A 135 0.80 -7.01 23.27
CA ARG A 135 1.51 -7.53 24.45
C ARG A 135 0.76 -7.35 25.77
N ARG A 136 -0.31 -6.55 25.82
CA ARG A 136 -1.22 -6.50 27.00
C ARG A 136 -1.75 -7.88 27.43
N THR A 137 -1.72 -8.88 26.55
CA THR A 137 -2.08 -10.27 26.85
C THR A 137 -0.93 -11.15 27.34
N ILE A 138 0.32 -10.68 27.33
CA ILE A 138 1.55 -11.48 27.59
C ILE A 138 2.47 -10.82 28.65
N GLY A 139 2.23 -9.55 29.03
CA GLY A 139 2.97 -8.86 30.10
C GLY A 139 2.98 -7.35 29.95
N GLU A 140 3.58 -6.64 30.91
CA GLU A 140 3.76 -5.18 30.82
C GLU A 140 4.82 -4.83 29.75
N MET A 141 4.51 -3.79 28.96
CA MET A 141 5.46 -3.21 28.03
C MET A 141 6.07 -1.93 28.64
N PRO A 142 7.37 -1.66 28.43
CA PRO A 142 7.97 -0.36 28.76
C PRO A 142 7.22 0.78 28.07
N SER A 143 7.29 1.99 28.60
CA SER A 143 6.66 3.16 27.98
C SER A 143 7.25 3.46 26.60
N PHE A 144 6.55 4.28 25.80
CA PHE A 144 7.10 4.71 24.51
C PHE A 144 8.42 5.45 24.73
N GLU A 145 8.49 6.28 25.77
CA GLU A 145 9.66 7.04 26.17
C GLU A 145 10.84 6.14 26.50
N ASP A 146 10.67 5.11 27.32
CA ASP A 146 11.76 4.19 27.70
C ASP A 146 12.36 3.50 26.47
N MET A 147 11.51 3.13 25.50
CA MET A 147 11.95 2.58 24.22
C MET A 147 12.60 3.66 23.33
N ALA A 148 11.96 4.82 23.20
CA ALA A 148 12.40 5.84 22.25
C ALA A 148 13.73 6.50 22.65
N VAL A 149 13.97 6.66 23.96
CA VAL A 149 15.09 7.47 24.49
C VAL A 149 15.93 6.80 25.59
N GLY A 150 15.60 5.57 26.02
CA GLY A 150 16.43 4.82 26.97
C GLY A 150 17.71 4.22 26.36
N ASN A 151 18.57 3.61 27.19
CA ASN A 151 19.87 3.00 26.80
C ASN A 151 19.77 1.81 25.82
N CYS A 152 18.58 1.49 25.34
CA CYS A 152 18.33 0.50 24.31
C CYS A 152 17.31 1.05 23.31
N ALA A 153 17.79 1.64 22.21
CA ALA A 153 17.01 1.78 20.98
C ALA A 153 17.64 0.93 19.85
N PRO A 154 17.49 -0.41 19.84
CA PRO A 154 18.02 -1.28 18.79
C PRO A 154 17.43 -1.02 17.38
N TRP A 155 16.33 -0.27 17.28
CA TRP A 155 15.69 0.11 16.01
C TRP A 155 16.38 1.24 15.26
N LEU A 156 17.44 1.82 15.81
CA LEU A 156 18.15 2.96 15.23
C LEU A 156 19.29 2.59 14.27
N LYS A 157 19.46 1.31 13.92
CA LYS A 157 20.51 0.87 12.98
C LYS A 157 19.92 0.10 11.81
N THR A 158 19.56 0.85 10.77
CA THR A 158 19.63 0.36 9.39
C THR A 158 20.11 1.50 8.49
N ASN A 159 21.42 1.57 8.29
CA ASN A 159 21.99 2.07 7.05
C ASN A 159 21.73 1.00 5.97
N CYS A 160 21.29 1.45 4.79
CA CYS A 160 22.01 1.23 3.52
C CYS A 160 21.12 1.73 2.38
N SER A 161 21.42 2.96 1.92
CA SER A 161 21.12 3.35 0.55
C SER A 161 22.12 2.63 -0.36
N SER A 162 21.61 1.88 -1.31
CA SER A 162 22.31 1.65 -2.59
C SER A 162 21.32 2.03 -3.68
N LYS A 163 21.76 2.93 -4.58
CA LYS A 163 21.05 3.22 -5.83
C LYS A 163 20.92 1.90 -6.58
N VAL A 164 19.69 1.48 -6.82
CA VAL A 164 19.42 0.37 -7.74
C VAL A 164 18.89 1.03 -9.01
N ASP A 165 19.78 1.20 -9.98
CA ASP A 165 19.42 1.63 -11.33
C ASP A 165 18.31 0.74 -11.88
N GLY A 166 17.22 1.36 -12.35
CA GLY A 166 16.13 0.70 -13.06
C GLY A 166 14.89 0.30 -12.25
N VAL A 167 14.76 0.69 -10.97
CA VAL A 167 13.54 0.39 -10.19
C VAL A 167 12.53 1.55 -10.28
N ASN A 168 11.32 1.25 -10.75
CA ASN A 168 10.20 2.19 -10.76
C ASN A 168 9.63 2.33 -9.35
N ILE A 169 10.02 3.36 -8.60
CA ILE A 169 9.55 3.60 -7.22
C ILE A 169 8.57 4.78 -7.21
N HIS A 170 7.42 4.57 -6.58
CA HIS A 170 6.43 5.61 -6.29
C HIS A 170 6.30 5.83 -4.79
N ILE A 171 6.48 7.08 -4.36
CA ILE A 171 6.35 7.48 -2.96
C ILE A 171 4.95 8.04 -2.74
N VAL A 172 4.22 7.40 -1.84
CA VAL A 172 2.89 7.82 -1.39
C VAL A 172 3.04 8.53 -0.05
N ASP A 173 2.56 9.76 0.01
CA ASP A 173 2.52 10.58 1.22
C ASP A 173 1.35 10.13 2.11
N GLY A 174 1.66 9.48 3.24
CA GLY A 174 0.67 8.97 4.17
C GLY A 174 -0.09 10.05 4.92
N GLU A 175 0.45 11.27 5.07
CA GLU A 175 -0.29 12.42 5.59
C GLU A 175 -1.31 12.91 4.56
N ARG A 176 -0.90 13.02 3.29
CA ARG A 176 -1.81 13.38 2.20
C ARG A 176 -2.86 12.31 1.93
N LEU A 177 -2.54 11.03 2.08
CA LEU A 177 -3.51 9.93 2.00
C LEU A 177 -4.63 10.04 3.04
N VAL A 178 -4.41 10.78 4.14
CA VAL A 178 -5.44 11.08 5.13
C VAL A 178 -6.19 12.37 4.79
N ALA A 179 -5.47 13.43 4.40
CA ALA A 179 -6.04 14.74 4.16
C ALA A 179 -6.78 14.87 2.81
N ASP A 180 -6.26 14.22 1.77
CA ASP A 180 -6.73 14.24 0.38
C ASP A 180 -6.49 12.85 -0.27
N PRO A 181 -7.26 11.83 0.15
CA PRO A 181 -7.07 10.46 -0.33
C PRO A 181 -7.26 10.32 -1.84
N ALA A 182 -8.19 11.08 -2.44
CA ALA A 182 -8.49 10.97 -3.86
C ALA A 182 -7.29 11.36 -4.73
N ALA A 183 -6.65 12.50 -4.46
CA ALA A 183 -5.52 12.95 -5.26
C ALA A 183 -4.29 12.04 -5.12
N GLU A 184 -4.04 11.50 -3.93
CA GLU A 184 -2.90 10.61 -3.69
C GLU A 184 -3.12 9.23 -4.34
N VAL A 185 -4.36 8.73 -4.34
CA VAL A 185 -4.75 7.49 -5.02
C VAL A 185 -4.70 7.67 -6.53
N ALA A 186 -5.25 8.75 -7.08
CA ALA A 186 -5.21 9.09 -8.50
C ALA A 186 -3.78 9.14 -9.07
N THR A 187 -2.84 9.68 -8.29
CA THR A 187 -1.41 9.69 -8.66
C THR A 187 -0.82 8.28 -8.69
N THR A 188 -1.26 7.44 -7.75
CA THR A 188 -0.84 6.03 -7.69
C THR A 188 -1.43 5.20 -8.85
N GLU A 189 -2.68 5.44 -9.23
CA GLU A 189 -3.31 4.80 -10.41
C GLU A 189 -2.57 5.14 -11.70
N ARG A 190 -2.22 6.42 -11.91
CA ARG A 190 -1.41 6.85 -13.06
C ARG A 190 -0.02 6.20 -13.08
N PHE A 191 0.65 6.10 -11.94
CA PHE A 191 1.91 5.37 -11.84
C PHE A 191 1.77 3.89 -12.23
N LEU A 192 0.64 3.27 -11.86
CA LEU A 192 0.31 1.90 -12.26
C LEU A 192 -0.02 1.78 -13.77
N GLY A 193 -0.18 2.89 -14.49
CA GLY A 193 -0.55 2.91 -15.91
C GLY A 193 -2.04 2.72 -16.13
N LEU A 194 -2.85 3.06 -15.12
CA LEU A 194 -4.30 2.93 -15.15
C LEU A 194 -4.96 4.31 -15.27
N GLU A 195 -6.19 4.31 -15.78
CA GLU A 195 -7.06 5.46 -15.68
C GLU A 195 -7.39 5.77 -14.21
N SER A 196 -7.36 7.05 -13.87
CA SER A 196 -7.69 7.53 -12.54
C SER A 196 -9.20 7.61 -12.39
N VAL A 197 -9.81 6.67 -11.68
CA VAL A 197 -11.27 6.64 -11.49
C VAL A 197 -11.69 7.14 -10.11
N VAL A 198 -10.75 7.25 -9.18
CA VAL A 198 -11.02 7.67 -7.81
C VAL A 198 -11.23 9.18 -7.72
N GLN A 199 -12.31 9.59 -7.07
CA GLN A 199 -12.78 10.96 -6.91
C GLN A 199 -12.98 11.30 -5.43
N ALA A 200 -13.03 12.60 -5.11
CA ALA A 200 -13.23 13.07 -3.74
C ALA A 200 -14.54 12.58 -3.10
N ASN A 201 -15.61 12.43 -3.91
CA ASN A 201 -16.92 11.93 -3.45
C ASN A 201 -16.90 10.44 -3.05
N ASN A 202 -15.87 9.67 -3.43
CA ASN A 202 -15.70 8.29 -2.97
C ASN A 202 -15.27 8.21 -1.50
N PHE A 203 -14.99 9.35 -0.85
CA PHE A 203 -14.55 9.39 0.53
C PHE A 203 -15.46 10.24 1.41
N ALA A 204 -15.49 9.89 2.69
CA ALA A 204 -15.98 10.74 3.76
C ALA A 204 -15.11 10.55 5.00
N VAL A 205 -14.93 11.60 5.79
CA VAL A 205 -14.14 11.51 7.03
C VAL A 205 -15.02 11.00 8.16
N ASN A 206 -14.57 9.95 8.85
CA ASN A 206 -15.24 9.52 10.06
C ASN A 206 -15.06 10.59 11.16
N PRO A 207 -16.14 11.13 11.74
CA PRO A 207 -16.06 12.27 12.66
C PRO A 207 -15.31 11.95 13.95
N VAL A 208 -15.30 10.68 14.36
CA VAL A 208 -14.63 10.20 15.58
C VAL A 208 -13.18 9.82 15.28
N LYS A 209 -12.96 8.97 14.29
CA LYS A 209 -11.61 8.47 13.97
C LYS A 209 -10.74 9.51 13.27
N LYS A 210 -11.33 10.55 12.65
CA LYS A 210 -10.64 11.54 11.82
C LYS A 210 -9.83 10.93 10.67
N PHE A 211 -10.20 9.73 10.23
CA PHE A 211 -9.62 9.05 9.07
C PHE A 211 -10.67 8.98 7.96
N PRO A 212 -10.23 9.04 6.68
CA PRO A 212 -11.13 8.83 5.55
C PRO A 212 -11.65 7.38 5.54
N CYS A 213 -12.92 7.26 5.17
CA CYS A 213 -13.62 6.02 4.88
C CYS A 213 -14.11 6.05 3.44
N VAL A 214 -14.25 4.87 2.85
CA VAL A 214 -14.83 4.72 1.52
C VAL A 214 -16.34 4.90 1.61
N ARG A 215 -16.91 5.73 0.73
CA ARG A 215 -18.35 5.89 0.55
C ARG A 215 -18.82 4.96 -0.57
N HIS A 216 -19.77 4.10 -0.25
CA HIS A 216 -20.43 3.23 -1.22
C HIS A 216 -21.56 3.97 -1.97
N PRO A 217 -22.02 3.44 -3.12
CA PRO A 217 -23.14 4.03 -3.88
C PRO A 217 -24.43 4.18 -3.05
N ASP A 218 -24.65 3.30 -2.07
CA ASP A 218 -25.78 3.35 -1.13
C ASP A 218 -25.59 4.36 0.02
N ALA A 219 -24.59 5.24 -0.09
CA ALA A 219 -24.17 6.23 0.90
C ALA A 219 -23.62 5.66 2.22
N THR A 220 -23.48 4.34 2.36
CA THR A 220 -22.85 3.74 3.54
C THR A 220 -21.34 3.96 3.54
N LEU A 221 -20.74 4.01 4.74
CA LEU A 221 -19.31 4.22 4.91
C LEU A 221 -18.59 2.93 5.31
N HIS A 222 -17.71 2.46 4.43
CA HIS A 222 -16.76 1.41 4.76
C HIS A 222 -15.46 2.01 5.31
N CYS A 223 -15.38 2.02 6.64
CA CYS A 223 -14.20 2.47 7.37
C CYS A 223 -13.24 1.31 7.65
N LEU A 224 -11.95 1.61 7.70
CA LEU A 224 -10.96 0.63 8.17
C LEU A 224 -11.29 0.16 9.61
N GLY A 225 -11.08 -1.14 9.85
CA GLY A 225 -11.41 -1.81 11.11
C GLY A 225 -10.72 -1.20 12.34
N LYS A 226 -11.15 -1.63 13.54
CA LYS A 226 -10.70 -1.10 14.85
C LYS A 226 -9.17 -1.11 15.05
N THR A 227 -8.46 -1.95 14.30
CA THR A 227 -6.99 -2.04 14.36
C THR A 227 -6.26 -0.98 13.52
N LYS A 228 -6.98 -0.06 12.86
CA LYS A 228 -6.42 1.04 12.07
C LYS A 228 -6.88 2.36 12.68
N GLY A 229 -5.96 3.33 12.81
CA GLY A 229 -6.23 4.61 13.49
C GLY A 229 -6.42 4.48 15.01
N ARG A 230 -5.58 3.70 15.69
CA ARG A 230 -5.62 3.59 17.17
C ARG A 230 -5.27 4.93 17.81
N THR A 231 -5.92 5.24 18.93
CA THR A 231 -5.50 6.35 19.81
C THR A 231 -4.06 6.14 20.25
N HIS A 232 -3.23 7.16 20.01
CA HIS A 232 -1.83 7.14 20.42
C HIS A 232 -1.71 7.53 21.91
N PRO A 233 -0.70 7.01 22.64
CA PRO A 233 -0.43 7.48 23.99
C PRO A 233 -0.02 8.96 23.98
N ARG A 234 -0.25 9.65 25.09
CA ARG A 234 0.28 10.99 25.30
C ARG A 234 1.79 10.88 25.53
N VAL A 235 2.58 11.42 24.61
CA VAL A 235 4.05 11.43 24.70
C VAL A 235 4.53 12.79 25.25
N ARG A 236 5.54 12.77 26.13
CA ARG A 236 6.13 14.01 26.69
C ARG A 236 6.67 14.92 25.58
N ARG A 237 6.42 16.23 25.69
CA ARG A 237 6.86 17.24 24.70
C ARG A 237 8.38 17.23 24.47
N SER A 238 9.17 17.05 25.53
CA SER A 238 10.62 16.94 25.45
C SER A 238 11.08 15.76 24.58
N VAL A 239 10.44 14.60 24.74
CA VAL A 239 10.71 13.40 23.94
C VAL A 239 10.31 13.60 22.48
N LEU A 240 9.17 14.25 22.23
CA LEU A 240 8.77 14.62 20.86
C LEU A 240 9.80 15.56 20.21
N HIS A 241 10.30 16.57 20.93
CA HIS A 241 11.36 17.45 20.43
C HIS A 241 12.66 16.71 20.14
N GLN A 242 13.07 15.80 21.04
CA GLN A 242 14.26 14.97 20.83
C GLN A 242 14.12 14.08 19.60
N LEU A 243 12.98 13.43 19.41
CA LEU A 243 12.71 12.59 18.22
C LEU A 243 12.68 13.41 16.93
N ARG A 244 12.08 14.60 16.94
CA ARG A 244 12.10 15.50 15.76
C ARG A 244 13.52 15.91 15.40
N ARG A 245 14.32 16.33 16.38
CA ARG A 245 15.75 16.66 16.18
C ARG A 245 16.54 15.47 15.65
N PHE A 246 16.25 14.27 16.14
CA PHE A 246 16.89 13.04 15.69
C PHE A 246 16.60 12.73 14.21
N TYR A 247 15.33 12.82 13.78
CA TYR A 247 14.95 12.49 12.40
C TYR A 247 15.20 13.62 11.40
N ALA A 248 15.30 14.88 11.82
CA ALA A 248 15.47 16.04 10.93
C ALA A 248 16.56 15.85 9.84
N PRO A 249 17.83 15.50 10.16
CA PRO A 249 18.85 15.33 9.12
C PRO A 249 18.56 14.15 8.16
N GLU A 250 17.90 13.09 8.63
CA GLU A 250 17.51 11.95 7.79
C GLU A 250 16.33 12.29 6.89
N ASN A 251 15.38 13.12 7.36
CA ASN A 251 14.28 13.63 6.56
C ASN A 251 14.81 14.50 5.41
N GLU A 252 15.78 15.38 5.66
CA GLU A 252 16.41 16.21 4.61
C GLU A 252 17.13 15.37 3.56
N LYS A 253 17.82 14.29 3.97
CA LYS A 253 18.42 13.33 3.02
C LYS A 253 17.35 12.65 2.18
N PHE A 254 16.26 12.21 2.82
CA PHE A 254 15.15 11.55 2.13
C PHE A 254 14.45 12.49 1.15
N PHE A 255 14.15 13.74 1.53
CA PHE A 255 13.51 14.72 0.66
C PHE A 255 14.35 15.05 -0.57
N ARG A 256 15.67 15.16 -0.41
CA ARG A 256 16.60 15.29 -1.53
C ARG A 256 16.59 14.06 -2.43
N LEU A 257 16.56 12.85 -1.85
CA LEU A 257 16.51 11.60 -2.61
C LEU A 257 15.25 11.49 -3.47
N ILE A 258 14.10 11.92 -2.96
CA ILE A 258 12.81 11.82 -3.66
C ILE A 258 12.46 13.09 -4.45
N ASN A 259 13.34 14.10 -4.43
CA ASN A 259 13.12 15.42 -5.01
C ASN A 259 11.76 16.05 -4.65
N ARG A 260 11.35 15.89 -3.39
CA ARG A 260 10.05 16.34 -2.87
C ARG A 260 10.15 16.53 -1.36
N SER A 261 9.59 17.63 -0.86
CA SER A 261 9.41 17.86 0.58
C SER A 261 8.06 17.35 1.06
N LEU A 262 8.03 16.77 2.26
CA LEU A 262 6.81 16.33 2.94
C LEU A 262 6.65 17.12 4.24
N ILE A 263 5.41 17.31 4.69
CA ILE A 263 5.10 18.14 5.85
C ILE A 263 5.29 17.31 7.14
N TRP A 264 6.54 17.16 7.61
CA TRP A 264 6.95 16.33 8.75
C TRP A 264 7.57 17.12 9.91
#